data_AF-A0A258EPF1-F1
#
_entry.id   AF-A0A258EPF1-F1
#
_cell.length_a   1.000
_cell.length_b   1.000
_cell.length_c   1.000
_cell.angle_alpha   90.00
_cell.angle_beta   90.00
_cell.angle_gamma   90.00
#
_symmetry.space_group_name_H-M   'P 1'
#
loop_
_entity.id
_entity.type
_entity.pdbx_description
1 polymer ?
#
loop_
_entity_poly.entity_id
_entity_poly.type
_entity_poly.pdbx_seq_one_letter_code
_entity_poly.pdbx_strand_id
1 'polypeptide(L)'
;EKEEPKPAQEPEKVVFQLNEDEKPAQKIPAESQPAPPVFANDYYEQMKQKAIQRAHERFEKLKGNRTFNPSAEEMKEKLNVPAYQRKNVVLNEPQHSSEPAISKFNLSEENEILGNNRFLHDNVD
;
A
#
# COMPACT_ATOMS: atom_id res chain seq x y z
N GLU A 1 -21.13 29.67 -51.56
CA GLU A 1 -20.71 28.30 -51.22
C GLU A 1 -21.11 27.98 -49.79
N LYS A 2 -21.76 26.84 -49.57
CA LYS A 2 -22.02 26.28 -48.24
C LYS A 2 -20.97 25.18 -48.06
N GLU A 3 -20.09 25.34 -47.08
CA GLU A 3 -19.06 24.36 -46.75
C GLU A 3 -19.68 23.28 -45.86
N GLU A 4 -19.69 22.03 -46.32
CA GLU A 4 -20.19 20.87 -45.56
C GLU A 4 -19.13 20.41 -44.53
N PRO A 5 -19.51 20.05 -43.29
CA PRO A 5 -18.56 19.56 -42.30
C PRO A 5 -18.22 18.08 -42.54
N LYS A 6 -16.92 17.77 -42.48
CA LYS A 6 -16.37 16.40 -42.59
C LYS A 6 -16.93 15.46 -41.50
N PRO A 7 -17.24 14.20 -41.82
CA PRO A 7 -17.72 13.24 -40.82
C PRO A 7 -16.61 12.81 -39.86
N ALA A 8 -16.92 12.84 -38.56
CA ALA A 8 -16.07 12.40 -37.47
C ALA A 8 -15.83 10.88 -37.55
N GLN A 9 -14.57 10.46 -37.47
CA GLN A 9 -14.17 9.06 -37.46
C GLN A 9 -14.46 8.47 -36.07
N GLU A 10 -15.29 7.43 -36.00
CA GLU A 10 -15.54 6.68 -34.78
C GLU A 10 -14.29 5.86 -34.39
N PRO A 11 -13.95 5.75 -33.09
CA PRO A 11 -12.75 5.02 -32.67
C PRO A 11 -12.92 3.51 -32.88
N GLU A 12 -12.00 2.91 -33.62
CA GLU A 12 -11.97 1.46 -33.88
C GLU A 12 -11.84 0.68 -32.57
N LYS A 13 -12.87 -0.14 -32.27
CA LYS A 13 -12.88 -1.04 -31.11
C LYS A 13 -12.10 -2.31 -31.43
N VAL A 14 -10.87 -2.42 -30.90
CA VAL A 14 -10.08 -3.65 -30.98
C VAL A 14 -10.68 -4.72 -30.06
N VAL A 15 -11.19 -5.80 -30.65
CA VAL A 15 -11.71 -6.98 -29.94
C VAL A 15 -10.73 -8.13 -30.15
N PHE A 16 -10.14 -8.63 -29.06
CA PHE A 16 -9.34 -9.84 -29.09
C PHE A 16 -10.24 -11.07 -28.86
N GLN A 17 -10.37 -11.94 -29.86
CA GLN A 17 -10.94 -13.28 -29.65
C GLN A 17 -9.89 -14.24 -29.09
N LEU A 18 -10.21 -14.88 -27.96
CA LEU A 18 -9.31 -15.74 -27.17
C LEU A 18 -9.32 -17.22 -27.60
N ASN A 19 -9.77 -17.55 -28.81
CA ASN A 19 -9.93 -18.95 -29.21
C ASN A 19 -8.82 -19.41 -30.17
N GLU A 20 -7.98 -20.30 -29.62
CA GLU A 20 -7.45 -21.52 -30.26
C GLU A 20 -6.47 -21.37 -31.43
N ASP A 21 -5.42 -20.57 -31.26
CA ASP A 21 -4.14 -20.91 -31.91
C ASP A 21 -3.41 -21.94 -31.03
N GLU A 22 -3.79 -23.21 -31.13
CA GLU A 22 -2.89 -24.31 -30.77
C GLU A 22 -1.67 -24.22 -31.70
N LYS A 23 -0.63 -23.51 -31.24
CA LYS A 23 0.70 -23.64 -31.84
C LYS A 23 1.04 -25.14 -31.83
N PRO A 24 1.39 -25.75 -32.98
CA PRO A 24 1.84 -27.14 -32.98
C PRO A 24 3.02 -27.22 -32.02
N ALA A 25 2.86 -28.03 -30.96
CA ALA A 25 3.91 -28.29 -29.99
C ALA A 25 5.16 -28.71 -30.77
N GLN A 26 6.16 -27.82 -30.80
CA GLN A 26 7.48 -28.16 -31.32
C GLN A 26 7.94 -29.35 -30.48
N LYS A 27 8.09 -30.51 -31.11
CA LYS A 27 8.71 -31.68 -30.49
C LYS A 27 10.17 -31.32 -30.25
N ILE A 28 10.45 -30.81 -29.06
CA ILE A 28 11.81 -30.64 -28.56
C ILE A 28 12.46 -32.03 -28.66
N PRO A 29 13.64 -32.18 -29.30
CA PRO A 29 14.38 -33.44 -29.28
C PRO A 29 14.52 -33.89 -27.84
N ALA A 30 14.29 -35.18 -27.57
CA ALA A 30 14.50 -35.77 -26.26
C ALA A 30 16.00 -35.71 -25.91
N GLU A 31 16.44 -34.55 -25.46
CA GLU A 31 17.73 -34.33 -24.83
C GLU A 31 17.72 -35.16 -23.55
N SER A 32 18.77 -35.96 -23.40
CA SER A 32 18.97 -36.95 -22.35
C SER A 32 18.37 -36.48 -21.02
N GLN A 33 17.38 -37.20 -20.49
CA GLN A 33 16.90 -36.92 -19.15
C GLN A 33 18.09 -37.02 -18.19
N PRO A 34 18.53 -35.93 -17.53
CA PRO A 34 19.43 -36.10 -16.40
C PRO A 34 18.64 -36.88 -15.36
N ALA A 35 19.20 -38.01 -14.90
CA ALA A 35 18.60 -38.82 -13.84
C ALA A 35 18.14 -37.89 -12.70
N PRO A 36 16.91 -38.06 -12.17
CA PRO A 36 16.42 -37.18 -11.13
C PRO A 36 17.41 -37.22 -9.96
N PRO A 37 17.90 -36.06 -9.47
CA PRO A 37 18.75 -36.06 -8.29
C PRO A 37 17.95 -36.73 -7.17
N VAL A 38 18.52 -37.73 -6.51
CA VAL A 38 17.86 -38.49 -5.43
C VAL A 38 17.43 -37.58 -4.26
N PHE A 39 17.97 -36.35 -4.20
CA PHE A 39 17.63 -35.30 -3.24
C PHE A 39 16.71 -34.17 -3.79
N ALA A 40 16.30 -34.22 -5.06
CA ALA A 40 15.46 -33.18 -5.69
C ALA A 40 14.00 -33.18 -5.20
N ASN A 41 13.53 -34.32 -4.69
CA ASN A 41 12.17 -34.46 -4.20
C ASN A 41 11.90 -33.57 -2.97
N ASP A 42 12.87 -33.46 -2.05
CA ASP A 42 12.70 -32.63 -0.85
C ASP A 42 12.66 -31.13 -1.20
N TYR A 43 13.53 -30.69 -2.12
CA TYR A 43 13.51 -29.31 -2.61
C TYR A 43 12.19 -28.94 -3.30
N TYR A 44 11.65 -29.83 -4.15
CA TYR A 44 10.39 -29.59 -4.85
C TYR A 44 9.19 -29.60 -3.90
N GLU A 45 9.16 -30.51 -2.93
CA GLU A 45 8.13 -30.53 -1.88
C GLU A 45 8.18 -29.27 -1.01
N GLN A 46 9.38 -28.79 -0.64
CA GLN A 46 9.53 -27.51 0.08
C GLN A 46 9.04 -26.31 -0.74
N MET A 47 9.34 -26.26 -2.04
CA MET A 47 8.82 -25.20 -2.93
C MET A 47 7.29 -25.26 -3.03
N LYS A 48 6.72 -26.45 -3.17
CA LYS A 48 5.27 -26.67 -3.22
C LYS A 48 4.60 -26.24 -1.92
N GLN A 49 5.15 -26.61 -0.77
CA GLN A 49 4.66 -26.18 0.54
C GLN A 49 4.69 -24.66 0.68
N LYS A 50 5.79 -23.99 0.29
CA LYS A 50 5.88 -22.52 0.28
C LYS A 50 4.85 -21.88 -0.64
N ALA A 51 4.61 -22.47 -1.81
CA ALA A 51 3.58 -21.98 -2.74
C ALA A 51 2.17 -22.11 -2.15
N ILE A 52 1.86 -23.24 -1.52
CA ILE A 52 0.58 -23.47 -0.82
C ILE A 52 0.41 -22.48 0.34
N GLN A 53 1.44 -22.29 1.16
CA GLN A 53 1.43 -21.32 2.26
C GLN A 53 1.18 -19.90 1.75
N ARG A 54 1.88 -19.48 0.70
CA ARG A 54 1.68 -18.16 0.06
C ARG A 54 0.26 -18.01 -0.49
N ALA A 55 -0.29 -19.06 -1.08
CA ALA A 55 -1.67 -19.04 -1.57
C ALA A 55 -2.68 -18.89 -0.41
N HIS A 56 -2.48 -19.62 0.69
CA HIS A 56 -3.30 -19.52 1.90
C HIS A 56 -3.20 -18.14 2.55
N GLU A 57 -2.00 -17.59 2.70
CA GLU A 57 -1.79 -16.24 3.25
C GLU A 57 -2.52 -15.18 2.42
N ARG A 58 -2.42 -15.28 1.09
CA ARG A 58 -3.13 -14.39 0.18
C ARG A 58 -4.65 -14.56 0.31
N PHE A 59 -5.13 -15.80 0.45
CA PHE A 59 -6.55 -16.08 0.65
C PHE A 59 -7.07 -15.45 1.94
N GLU A 60 -6.40 -15.63 3.07
CA GLU A 60 -6.82 -15.07 4.36
C GLU A 60 -6.79 -13.53 4.35
N LYS A 61 -5.72 -12.91 3.80
CA LYS A 61 -5.65 -11.46 3.60
C LYS A 61 -6.80 -10.93 2.74
N LEU A 62 -7.13 -11.64 1.65
CA LEU A 62 -8.20 -11.23 0.75
C LEU A 62 -9.59 -11.52 1.32
N LYS A 63 -9.75 -12.56 2.14
CA LYS A 63 -11.00 -12.94 2.80
C LYS A 63 -11.45 -11.87 3.80
N GLY A 64 -10.53 -11.30 4.58
CA GLY A 64 -10.82 -10.14 5.44
C GLY A 64 -11.24 -8.89 4.64
N ASN A 65 -10.66 -8.70 3.45
CA ASN A 65 -10.93 -7.54 2.60
C ASN A 65 -12.19 -7.68 1.73
N ARG A 66 -12.60 -8.91 1.36
CA ARG A 66 -13.80 -9.17 0.54
C ARG A 66 -15.12 -8.93 1.27
N THR A 67 -15.13 -8.97 2.59
CA THR A 67 -16.32 -8.65 3.38
C THR A 67 -16.66 -7.15 3.36
N PHE A 68 -15.76 -6.31 2.83
CA PHE A 68 -16.02 -4.90 2.60
C PHE A 68 -16.77 -4.68 1.28
N ASN A 69 -17.96 -5.27 1.16
CA ASN A 69 -18.99 -4.77 0.24
C ASN A 69 -19.89 -3.85 1.06
N PRO A 70 -19.50 -2.57 1.27
CA PRO A 70 -20.38 -1.64 1.95
C PRO A 70 -21.72 -1.54 1.21
N SER A 71 -22.81 -1.51 1.96
CA SER A 71 -24.09 -1.10 1.40
C SER A 71 -23.95 0.29 0.75
N ALA A 72 -24.86 0.64 -0.16
CA ALA A 72 -24.85 1.96 -0.79
C ALA A 72 -24.89 3.10 0.24
N GLU A 73 -25.56 2.88 1.37
CA GLU A 73 -25.63 3.83 2.49
C GLU A 73 -24.30 3.95 3.23
N GLU A 74 -23.64 2.82 3.53
CA GLU A 74 -22.30 2.86 4.12
C GLU A 74 -21.31 3.57 3.20
N MET A 75 -21.36 3.36 1.88
CA MET A 75 -20.49 4.09 0.96
C MET A 75 -20.71 5.60 1.02
N LYS A 76 -21.98 6.03 1.11
CA LYS A 76 -22.33 7.44 1.24
C LYS A 76 -21.74 8.05 2.51
N GLU A 77 -21.85 7.37 3.66
CA GLU A 77 -21.21 7.81 4.91
C GLU A 77 -19.69 7.90 4.79
N LYS A 78 -19.06 6.90 4.15
CA LYS A 78 -17.61 6.85 3.96
C LYS A 78 -17.07 7.99 3.09
N LEU A 79 -17.89 8.53 2.18
CA LEU A 79 -17.58 9.66 1.33
C LEU A 79 -17.84 11.01 2.02
N ASN A 80 -18.91 11.12 2.80
CA ASN A 80 -19.27 12.36 3.47
C ASN A 80 -18.40 12.65 4.71
N VAL A 81 -17.96 11.60 5.40
CA VAL A 81 -17.25 11.72 6.68
C VAL A 81 -15.76 11.41 6.50
N PRO A 82 -14.85 12.29 6.97
CA PRO A 82 -13.41 12.03 6.93
C PRO A 82 -13.00 10.74 7.66
N ALA A 83 -11.89 10.14 7.21
CA ALA A 83 -11.41 8.87 7.75
C ALA A 83 -11.08 8.93 9.25
N TYR A 84 -10.52 10.05 9.74
CA TYR A 84 -10.15 10.21 11.15
C TYR A 84 -11.38 10.15 12.07
N GLN A 85 -12.49 10.79 11.67
CA GLN A 85 -13.75 10.73 12.41
C GLN A 85 -14.35 9.32 12.36
N ARG A 86 -14.39 8.70 11.17
CA ARG A 86 -14.90 7.33 10.99
C ARG A 86 -14.15 6.27 11.80
N LYS A 87 -12.88 6.52 12.12
CA LYS A 87 -12.02 5.62 12.88
C LYS A 87 -11.82 6.05 14.33
N ASN A 88 -12.49 7.11 14.78
CA ASN A 88 -12.31 7.70 16.11
C ASN A 88 -10.83 7.97 16.43
N VAL A 89 -10.05 8.37 15.41
CA VAL A 89 -8.64 8.71 15.55
C VAL A 89 -8.54 10.20 15.83
N VAL A 90 -7.97 10.56 16.98
CA VAL A 90 -7.65 11.94 17.33
C VAL A 90 -6.42 12.36 16.52
N LEU A 91 -6.58 13.36 15.65
CA LEU A 91 -5.48 13.94 14.89
C LEU A 91 -4.77 14.96 15.77
N ASN A 92 -3.44 14.87 15.89
CA ASN A 92 -2.67 15.90 16.56
C ASN A 92 -2.55 17.12 15.63
N GLU A 93 -2.98 18.29 16.08
CA GLU A 93 -2.85 19.51 15.30
C GLU A 93 -1.37 19.93 15.28
N PRO A 94 -0.77 20.10 14.09
CA PRO A 94 0.60 20.59 14.02
C PRO A 94 0.64 22.01 14.61
N GLN A 95 1.64 22.28 15.44
CA GLN A 95 1.89 23.61 16.00
C GLN A 95 2.05 24.62 14.86
N HIS A 96 1.41 25.79 15.00
CA HIS A 96 1.54 26.83 13.99
C HIS A 96 2.96 27.42 14.03
N SER A 97 3.54 27.73 12.86
CA SER A 97 4.90 28.28 12.77
C SER A 97 5.13 29.61 13.51
N SER A 98 4.05 30.32 13.84
CA SER A 98 4.09 31.54 14.66
C SER A 98 4.15 31.27 16.16
N GLU A 99 3.81 30.05 16.59
CA GLU A 99 3.96 29.65 17.98
C GLU A 99 5.45 29.35 18.20
N PRO A 100 6.10 30.07 19.12
CA PRO A 100 7.48 29.79 19.40
C PRO A 100 7.57 28.41 20.06
N ALA A 101 8.34 27.50 19.47
CA ALA A 101 8.80 26.29 20.13
C ALA A 101 9.78 26.70 21.23
N ILE A 102 9.28 27.36 22.29
CA ILE A 102 10.09 27.81 23.42
C ILE A 102 10.70 26.55 24.03
N SER A 103 11.99 26.41 23.79
CA SER A 103 12.84 25.50 24.53
C SER A 103 12.69 25.86 26.01
N LYS A 104 12.58 24.86 26.88
CA LYS A 104 12.57 25.06 28.33
C LYS A 104 13.81 25.82 28.83
N PHE A 105 14.85 25.89 27.99
CA PHE A 105 16.08 26.65 28.19
C PHE A 105 16.08 27.87 27.28
N ASN A 106 16.03 29.07 27.89
CA ASN A 106 16.39 30.31 27.20
C ASN A 106 17.82 30.65 27.62
N LEU A 107 18.69 30.99 26.65
CA LEU A 107 20.01 31.54 26.92
C LEU A 107 19.82 33.01 27.31
N SER A 108 20.16 33.40 28.54
CA SER A 108 20.27 34.80 28.92
C SER A 108 21.47 35.46 28.23
N GLU A 109 21.54 36.79 28.23
CA GLU A 109 22.71 37.55 27.73
C GLU A 109 24.02 37.19 28.45
N GLU A 110 23.93 36.52 29.59
CA GLU A 110 25.04 36.01 30.40
C GLU A 110 25.42 34.54 30.06
N ASN A 111 24.83 33.94 29.02
CA ASN A 111 24.97 32.52 28.66
C ASN A 111 24.53 31.54 29.76
N GLU A 112 23.65 31.96 30.66
CA GLU A 112 23.10 31.09 31.69
C GLU A 112 21.80 30.46 31.20
N ILE A 113 21.72 29.13 31.27
CA ILE A 113 20.55 28.32 30.86
C ILE A 113 19.43 28.31 31.91
N LEU A 114 19.54 29.15 32.95
CA LEU A 114 18.89 28.95 34.25
C LEU A 114 17.67 29.84 34.49
N GLY A 115 17.29 30.72 33.55
CA GLY A 115 16.29 31.77 33.79
C GLY A 115 14.88 31.29 34.16
N ASN A 116 14.53 30.02 33.87
CA ASN A 116 13.15 29.54 33.96
C ASN A 116 12.99 28.23 34.77
N ASN A 117 13.98 27.82 35.58
CA ASN A 117 13.88 26.58 36.36
C ASN A 117 13.28 26.85 37.76
N ARG A 118 12.00 26.50 37.95
CA ARG A 118 11.30 26.63 39.26
C ARG A 118 11.74 25.61 40.32
N PHE A 119 12.51 24.59 39.94
CA PHE A 119 12.96 23.51 40.83
C PHE A 119 14.38 23.69 41.35
N LEU A 120 15.12 24.66 40.82
CA LEU A 120 16.45 24.99 41.33
C LEU A 120 16.32 26.16 42.31
N HIS A 121 16.32 25.83 43.59
CA HIS A 121 16.42 26.80 44.67
C HIS A 121 17.91 26.98 44.93
N ASP A 122 18.49 28.08 44.47
CA ASP A 122 19.92 28.40 44.50
C ASP A 122 20.52 28.55 45.92
N ASN A 123 19.87 28.00 46.95
CA ASN A 123 20.38 27.84 48.30
C ASN A 123 19.67 26.65 48.96
N VAL A 124 20.05 25.43 48.58
CA VAL A 124 19.66 24.22 49.31
C VAL A 124 20.53 24.14 50.58
N ASP A 125 19.90 24.23 51.77
CA ASP A 125 20.51 24.05 53.11
C ASP A 125 21.28 22.72 53.27
#